data_AF-A0A067WKY1-F1
#
_entry.id   AF-A0A067WKY1-F1
#
_cell.length_a   1.000
_cell.length_b   1.000
_cell.length_c   1.000
_cell.angle_alpha   90.00
_cell.angle_beta   90.00
_cell.angle_gamma   90.00
#
_symmetry.space_group_name_H-M   'P 1'
#
loop_
_entity.id
_entity.type
_entity.pdbx_description
1 polymer ?
#
loop_
_entity_poly.entity_id
_entity_poly.type
_entity_poly.pdbx_seq_one_letter_code
_entity_poly.pdbx_strand_id
1 'polypeptide(L)'
;MKTNFHEDWDLDKSGLHNEINVTPFIDVVLVLLIVFMVAAPLATSVIPVQLPSITQAPSVIQPDEPLYVTLQKDHSLYVGDHLVRKTAFVEALLKETNQNLETKILIKADSEINYGTVVDLLNQIRTAGYSKVGLIGLQKSTNVSTRGATNDAIADVVEAAGTNIIGDADVAATSGAVNANTATMETISPVE
;
A
#
# COMPACT_ATOMS: atom_id res chain seq x y z
N MET A 1 -42.99 -32.86 -80.04
CA MET A 1 -43.43 -32.54 -78.67
C MET A 1 -44.26 -33.74 -78.20
N LYS A 2 -43.89 -34.50 -77.18
CA LYS A 2 -43.64 -34.07 -75.81
C LYS A 2 -42.55 -34.91 -75.14
N THR A 3 -41.91 -34.26 -74.19
CA THR A 3 -40.77 -34.66 -73.37
C THR A 3 -41.12 -35.76 -72.35
N ASN A 4 -40.09 -36.54 -72.06
CA ASN A 4 -39.79 -37.38 -70.88
C ASN A 4 -40.47 -36.91 -69.57
N PHE A 5 -40.72 -37.82 -68.62
CA PHE A 5 -40.12 -37.83 -67.28
C PHE A 5 -40.70 -38.98 -66.42
N HIS A 6 -39.80 -39.60 -65.67
CA HIS A 6 -40.00 -40.63 -64.64
C HIS A 6 -40.75 -40.03 -63.44
N GLU A 7 -41.76 -40.74 -62.92
CA GLU A 7 -42.32 -40.49 -61.59
C GLU A 7 -42.20 -41.78 -60.77
N ASP A 8 -40.98 -41.98 -60.28
CA ASP A 8 -40.64 -42.87 -59.18
C ASP A 8 -41.12 -42.18 -57.90
N TRP A 9 -42.11 -42.75 -57.20
CA TRP A 9 -42.51 -42.29 -55.87
C TRP A 9 -42.61 -43.47 -54.91
N ASP A 10 -41.58 -44.32 -54.86
CA ASP A 10 -41.37 -45.08 -53.64
C ASP A 10 -41.03 -44.10 -52.52
N LEU A 11 -42.05 -43.76 -51.72
CA LEU A 11 -41.90 -43.08 -50.44
C LEU A 11 -41.17 -44.03 -49.50
N ASP A 12 -39.84 -44.04 -49.60
CA ASP A 12 -38.96 -44.52 -48.57
C ASP A 12 -39.20 -43.67 -47.31
N LYS A 13 -40.11 -44.17 -46.47
CA LYS A 13 -40.06 -43.91 -45.03
C LYS A 13 -38.78 -44.52 -44.47
N SER A 14 -37.64 -43.96 -44.85
CA SER A 14 -36.45 -43.92 -44.03
C SER A 14 -36.84 -43.12 -42.78
N GLY A 15 -37.36 -43.83 -41.79
CA GLY A 15 -37.36 -43.33 -40.42
C GLY A 15 -35.91 -43.09 -40.03
N LEU A 16 -35.41 -41.89 -40.28
CA LEU A 16 -34.23 -41.38 -39.59
C LEU A 16 -34.63 -41.26 -38.13
N HIS A 17 -34.43 -42.34 -37.36
CA HIS A 17 -34.42 -42.26 -35.90
C HIS A 17 -33.22 -41.40 -35.50
N ASN A 18 -33.46 -40.10 -35.43
CA ASN A 18 -32.53 -39.11 -34.92
C ASN A 18 -32.77 -38.93 -33.41
N GLU A 19 -32.91 -40.03 -32.67
CA GLU A 19 -32.85 -40.01 -31.22
C GLU A 19 -31.40 -39.74 -30.84
N ILE A 20 -31.11 -38.53 -30.39
CA ILE A 20 -29.80 -38.22 -29.82
C ILE A 20 -29.68 -39.06 -28.56
N ASN A 21 -28.71 -39.96 -28.52
CA ASN A 21 -28.35 -40.65 -27.29
C ASN A 21 -27.90 -39.60 -26.27
N VAL A 22 -28.77 -39.30 -25.30
CA VAL A 22 -28.48 -38.34 -24.23
C VAL A 22 -27.61 -38.94 -23.13
N THR A 23 -27.57 -40.27 -23.01
CA THR A 23 -26.83 -40.99 -21.96
C THR A 23 -25.33 -40.68 -21.97
N PRO A 24 -24.62 -40.69 -23.12
CA PRO A 24 -23.21 -40.30 -23.17
C PRO A 24 -22.99 -38.80 -22.91
N PHE A 25 -23.97 -37.95 -23.26
CA PHE A 25 -23.87 -36.50 -23.02
C PHE A 25 -23.96 -36.17 -21.53
N ILE A 26 -24.87 -36.85 -20.82
CA ILE A 26 -25.03 -36.69 -19.38
C ILE A 26 -23.76 -37.14 -18.65
N ASP A 27 -23.14 -38.26 -19.07
CA ASP A 27 -21.90 -38.76 -18.46
C ASP A 27 -20.75 -37.74 -18.56
N VAL A 28 -20.54 -37.14 -19.74
CA VAL A 28 -19.51 -36.11 -19.93
C VAL A 28 -19.74 -34.87 -19.05
N VAL A 29 -20.99 -34.39 -18.93
CA VAL A 29 -21.31 -33.24 -18.07
C VAL A 29 -21.14 -33.59 -16.59
N LEU A 30 -21.53 -34.78 -16.16
CA LEU A 30 -21.37 -35.23 -14.77
C LEU A 30 -19.89 -35.40 -14.39
N VAL A 31 -19.06 -35.95 -15.28
CA VAL A 31 -17.60 -36.05 -15.07
C VAL A 31 -16.98 -34.67 -14.87
N LEU A 32 -17.36 -33.68 -15.68
CA LEU A 32 -16.88 -32.30 -15.52
C LEU A 32 -17.29 -31.69 -14.18
N LEU A 33 -18.53 -31.93 -13.73
CA LEU A 33 -19.00 -31.47 -12.42
C LEU A 33 -18.21 -32.09 -11.26
N ILE A 34 -17.92 -33.39 -11.34
CA ILE A 34 -17.14 -34.10 -10.31
C ILE A 34 -15.69 -33.56 -10.27
N VAL A 35 -15.06 -33.35 -11.43
CA VAL A 35 -13.71 -32.77 -11.52
C VAL A 35 -13.67 -31.38 -10.89
N PHE A 36 -14.64 -30.52 -11.19
CA PHE A 36 -14.69 -29.18 -10.60
C PHE A 36 -14.96 -29.21 -9.09
N MET A 37 -15.85 -30.09 -8.62
CA MET A 37 -16.16 -30.24 -7.19
C MET A 37 -14.94 -30.69 -6.37
N VAL A 38 -14.10 -31.56 -6.94
CA VAL A 38 -12.88 -32.07 -6.28
C VAL A 38 -11.69 -31.10 -6.44
N ALA A 39 -11.64 -30.32 -7.52
CA ALA A 39 -10.55 -29.36 -7.72
C ALA A 39 -10.61 -28.16 -6.77
N ALA A 40 -11.81 -27.67 -6.42
CA ALA A 40 -12.01 -26.53 -5.52
C ALA A 40 -11.35 -26.68 -4.12
N PRO A 41 -11.49 -27.80 -3.38
CA PRO A 41 -10.87 -27.94 -2.06
C PRO A 41 -9.33 -27.99 -2.09
N LEU A 42 -8.70 -28.30 -3.24
CA LEU A 42 -7.24 -28.35 -3.36
C LEU A 42 -6.60 -26.98 -3.58
N ALA A 43 -7.38 -25.92 -3.77
CA ALA A 43 -6.91 -24.54 -3.90
C ALA A 43 -6.60 -23.86 -2.55
N THR A 44 -6.22 -24.63 -1.53
CA THR A 44 -5.82 -24.10 -0.23
C THR A 44 -4.40 -24.56 0.11
N SER A 45 -3.43 -23.65 0.02
CA SER A 45 -2.11 -23.87 0.61
C SER A 45 -2.25 -23.81 2.13
N VAL A 46 -2.45 -24.97 2.75
CA VAL A 46 -2.37 -25.11 4.20
C VAL A 46 -0.89 -25.06 4.56
N ILE A 47 -0.37 -23.86 4.81
CA ILE A 47 0.91 -23.72 5.51
C ILE A 47 0.60 -23.93 6.99
N PRO A 48 1.00 -25.05 7.62
CA PRO A 48 0.81 -25.22 9.04
C PRO A 48 1.77 -24.26 9.75
N VAL A 49 1.26 -23.11 10.18
CA VAL A 49 2.01 -22.20 11.05
C VAL A 49 2.07 -22.84 12.43
N GLN A 50 3.24 -23.38 12.80
CA GLN A 50 3.53 -23.72 14.19
C GLN A 50 3.59 -22.42 14.99
N LEU A 51 2.54 -22.16 15.76
CA LEU A 51 2.59 -21.17 16.82
C LEU A 51 3.48 -21.73 17.93
N PRO A 52 4.56 -21.04 18.34
CA PRO A 52 5.29 -21.45 19.53
C PRO A 52 4.37 -21.29 20.74
N SER A 53 3.97 -22.41 21.36
CA SER A 53 3.37 -22.38 22.69
C SER A 53 4.48 -21.98 23.67
N ILE A 54 4.43 -20.73 24.14
CA ILE A 54 5.31 -20.27 25.20
C ILE A 54 4.84 -20.95 26.51
N THR A 55 5.38 -22.13 26.83
CA THR A 55 5.10 -22.89 28.07
C THR A 55 5.94 -22.41 29.26
N GLN A 56 6.47 -21.20 29.19
CA GLN A 56 7.04 -20.51 30.33
C GLN A 56 6.44 -19.12 30.25
N ALA A 57 5.82 -18.63 31.33
CA ALA A 57 5.59 -17.19 31.42
C ALA A 57 6.93 -16.54 31.05
N PRO A 58 7.03 -15.79 29.94
CA PRO A 58 8.22 -15.01 29.73
C PRO A 58 8.26 -14.14 30.98
N SER A 59 9.31 -14.28 31.81
CA SER A 59 9.74 -13.18 32.65
C SER A 59 9.58 -11.98 31.77
N VAL A 60 8.64 -11.09 32.08
CA VAL A 60 8.19 -10.04 31.18
C VAL A 60 9.46 -9.34 30.72
N ILE A 61 9.93 -9.71 29.53
CA ILE A 61 11.00 -9.02 28.84
C ILE A 61 10.23 -7.78 28.48
N GLN A 62 10.31 -6.77 29.36
CA GLN A 62 9.74 -5.48 29.08
C GLN A 62 10.26 -5.16 27.69
N PRO A 63 9.37 -4.97 26.70
CA PRO A 63 9.83 -4.59 25.38
C PRO A 63 10.65 -3.33 25.60
N ASP A 64 11.96 -3.43 25.46
CA ASP A 64 12.87 -2.30 25.67
C ASP A 64 12.35 -1.17 24.78
N GLU A 65 11.78 -0.15 25.40
CA GLU A 65 11.18 0.95 24.67
C GLU A 65 12.31 1.62 23.88
N PRO A 66 12.15 1.78 22.55
CA PRO A 66 13.21 2.37 21.76
C PRO A 66 13.41 3.83 22.18
N LEU A 67 14.65 4.20 22.45
CA LEU A 67 14.99 5.58 22.74
C LEU A 67 15.01 6.38 21.44
N TYR A 68 14.21 7.44 21.38
CA TYR A 68 14.17 8.33 20.22
C TYR A 68 15.21 9.44 20.35
N VAL A 69 16.02 9.61 19.30
CA VAL A 69 16.94 10.75 19.17
C VAL A 69 16.43 11.60 18.02
N THR A 70 15.97 12.82 18.31
CA THR A 70 15.40 13.71 17.30
C THR A 70 16.39 14.81 16.94
N LEU A 71 16.63 15.00 15.65
CA LEU A 71 17.44 16.07 15.08
C LEU A 71 16.54 16.99 14.25
N GLN A 72 16.33 18.20 14.76
CA GLN A 72 15.47 19.21 14.15
C GLN A 72 16.29 20.11 13.22
N LYS A 73 15.62 20.81 12.28
CA LYS A 73 16.23 21.71 11.27
C LYS A 73 17.13 22.83 11.81
N ASP A 74 16.93 23.25 13.05
CA ASP A 74 17.76 24.24 13.75
C ASP A 74 19.06 23.63 14.31
N HIS A 75 19.32 22.35 14.03
CA HIS A 75 20.38 21.52 14.61
C HIS A 75 20.25 21.30 16.12
N SER A 76 19.07 21.55 16.69
CA SER A 76 18.76 21.14 18.06
C SER A 76 18.62 19.63 18.13
N LEU A 77 19.26 19.06 19.15
CA LEU A 77 19.31 17.62 19.37
C LEU A 77 18.49 17.30 20.62
N TYR A 78 17.57 16.36 20.46
CA TYR A 78 16.71 15.88 21.53
C TYR A 78 16.97 14.40 21.76
N VAL A 79 17.05 14.00 23.03
CA VAL A 79 17.11 12.59 23.44
C VAL A 79 15.88 12.35 24.31
N GLY A 80 14.98 11.48 23.83
CA GLY A 80 13.61 11.43 24.35
C GLY A 80 12.94 12.79 24.18
N ASP A 81 12.57 13.40 25.31
CA ASP A 81 11.96 14.73 25.38
C ASP A 81 12.94 15.84 25.86
N HIS A 82 14.21 15.51 26.06
CA HIS A 82 15.20 16.42 26.63
C HIS A 82 16.07 17.07 25.55
N LEU A 83 16.11 18.40 25.53
CA LEU A 83 17.05 19.16 24.70
C LEU A 83 18.48 19.00 25.24
N VAL A 84 19.39 18.55 24.38
CA VAL A 84 20.79 18.29 24.72
C VAL A 84 21.74 19.03 23.79
N ARG A 85 22.86 19.51 24.34
CA ARG A 85 23.94 20.10 23.54
C ARG A 85 24.76 18.98 22.90
N LYS A 86 25.29 19.23 21.70
CA LYS A 86 26.14 18.27 20.96
C LYS A 86 27.34 17.74 21.76
N THR A 87 27.95 18.57 22.61
CA THR A 87 29.08 18.18 23.46
C THR A 87 28.69 17.23 24.59
N ALA A 88 27.46 17.33 25.09
CA ALA A 88 26.94 16.53 26.19
C ALA A 88 26.04 15.38 25.71
N PHE A 89 25.93 15.17 24.39
CA PHE A 89 25.03 14.19 23.80
C PHE A 89 25.31 12.77 24.26
N VAL A 90 26.59 12.36 24.23
CA VAL A 90 27.00 11.00 24.61
C VAL A 90 26.66 10.74 26.08
N GLU A 91 26.98 11.67 26.97
CA GLU A 91 26.67 11.56 28.41
C GLU A 91 25.16 11.49 28.67
N ALA A 92 24.37 12.31 27.97
CA ALA A 92 22.92 12.28 28.08
C ALA A 92 22.34 10.96 27.57
N LEU A 93 22.88 10.43 26.47
CA LEU A 93 22.46 9.15 25.90
C LEU A 93 22.73 8.00 26.88
N LEU A 94 23.93 7.95 27.47
CA LEU A 94 24.30 6.95 28.49
C LEU A 94 23.41 7.02 29.74
N LYS A 95 23.02 8.23 30.14
CA LYS A 95 22.14 8.46 31.28
C LYS A 95 20.72 7.97 31.00
N GLU A 96 20.16 8.32 29.84
CA GLU A 96 18.81 7.90 29.43
C GLU A 96 18.71 6.38 29.22
N THR A 97 19.75 5.75 28.66
CA THR A 97 19.76 4.29 28.48
C THR A 97 20.18 3.52 29.72
N ASN A 98 20.43 4.17 30.86
CA ASN A 98 20.96 3.53 32.09
C ASN A 98 22.19 2.63 31.81
N GLN A 99 23.10 3.08 30.93
CA GLN A 99 24.26 2.31 30.45
C GLN A 99 23.95 0.98 29.75
N ASN A 100 22.70 0.76 29.34
CA ASN A 100 22.31 -0.38 28.54
C ASN A 100 22.64 -0.13 27.06
N LEU A 101 23.69 -0.80 26.57
CA LEU A 101 24.15 -0.70 25.17
C LEU A 101 23.28 -1.52 24.19
N GLU A 102 22.42 -2.38 24.73
CA GLU A 102 21.50 -3.23 23.96
C GLU A 102 20.18 -2.53 23.63
N THR A 103 19.94 -1.33 24.18
CA THR A 103 18.76 -0.50 23.90
C THR A 103 18.73 -0.10 22.42
N LYS A 104 17.53 -0.22 21.82
CA LYS A 104 17.30 0.18 20.44
C LYS A 104 17.19 1.70 20.36
N ILE A 105 18.09 2.34 19.60
CA ILE A 105 18.04 3.78 19.35
C ILE A 105 17.42 4.05 17.99
N LEU A 106 16.43 4.94 17.95
CA LEU A 106 15.76 5.36 16.72
C LEU A 106 16.02 6.84 16.47
N ILE A 107 16.71 7.15 15.37
CA ILE A 107 17.02 8.51 14.96
C ILE A 107 15.87 9.06 14.11
N LYS A 108 15.29 10.17 14.54
CA LYS A 108 14.29 10.96 13.79
C LYS A 108 14.99 12.20 13.28
N ALA A 109 15.27 12.26 11.99
CA ALA A 109 15.86 13.44 11.37
C ALA A 109 14.82 14.21 10.57
N ASP A 110 14.84 15.53 10.69
CA ASP A 110 14.06 16.42 9.83
C ASP A 110 14.51 16.26 8.36
N SER A 111 13.59 16.48 7.41
CA SER A 111 13.87 16.36 5.98
C SER A 111 14.79 17.46 5.45
N GLU A 112 14.87 18.60 6.14
CA GLU A 112 15.72 19.74 5.76
C GLU A 112 17.19 19.57 6.19
N ILE A 113 17.51 18.56 7.02
CA ILE A 113 18.86 18.33 7.53
C ILE A 113 19.76 17.69 6.46
N ASN A 114 21.01 18.15 6.40
CA ASN A 114 22.01 17.54 5.54
C ASN A 114 22.31 16.09 5.97
N TYR A 115 22.32 15.18 4.99
CA TYR A 115 22.61 13.77 5.23
C TYR A 115 23.93 13.53 5.99
N GLY A 116 24.97 14.32 5.72
CA GLY A 116 26.25 14.22 6.41
C GLY A 116 26.12 14.38 7.93
N THR A 117 25.30 15.35 8.38
CA THR A 117 25.06 15.56 9.82
C THR A 117 24.35 14.38 10.47
N VAL A 118 23.46 13.69 9.75
CA VAL A 118 22.79 12.47 10.24
C VAL A 118 23.78 11.32 10.36
N VAL A 119 24.69 11.18 9.40
CA VAL A 119 25.74 10.16 9.42
C VAL A 119 26.75 10.42 10.54
N ASP A 120 27.13 11.67 10.78
CA ASP A 120 28.00 12.05 11.89
C ASP A 120 27.38 11.67 13.23
N LEU A 121 26.09 11.96 13.41
CA LEU A 121 25.32 11.57 14.60
C LEU A 121 25.27 10.04 14.75
N LEU A 122 25.00 9.32 13.66
CA LEU A 122 25.00 7.86 13.65
C LEU A 122 26.36 7.27 14.06
N ASN A 123 27.46 7.84 13.55
CA ASN A 123 28.81 7.42 13.92
C ASN A 123 29.11 7.71 15.39
N GLN A 124 28.65 8.85 15.91
CA GLN A 124 28.82 9.20 17.32
C GLN A 124 28.09 8.21 18.23
N ILE A 125 26.85 7.81 17.89
CA ILE A 125 26.07 6.81 18.61
C ILE A 125 26.76 5.43 18.55
N ARG A 126 27.25 5.02 17.38
CA ARG A 126 27.98 3.74 17.24
C ARG A 126 29.29 3.72 18.02
N THR A 127 30.02 4.82 18.04
CA THR A 127 31.29 4.95 18.80
C THR A 127 31.03 4.88 20.31
N ALA A 128 29.84 5.30 20.76
CA ALA A 128 29.42 5.14 22.15
C ALA A 128 29.05 3.70 22.55
N GLY A 129 29.03 2.74 21.60
CA GLY A 129 28.86 1.31 21.88
C GLY A 129 27.46 0.76 21.58
N TYR A 130 26.53 1.56 21.06
CA TYR A 130 25.19 1.10 20.74
C TYR A 130 25.16 0.34 19.42
N SER A 131 24.76 -0.94 19.50
CA SER A 131 24.74 -1.83 18.33
C SER A 131 23.42 -1.77 17.54
N LYS A 132 22.31 -1.42 18.20
CA LYS A 132 20.96 -1.40 17.62
C LYS A 132 20.51 0.02 17.31
N VAL A 133 20.94 0.56 16.17
CA VAL A 133 20.55 1.91 15.73
C VAL A 133 19.74 1.84 14.45
N GLY A 134 18.59 2.52 14.42
CA GLY A 134 17.72 2.67 13.27
C GLY A 134 17.52 4.13 12.88
N LEU A 135 17.32 4.40 11.60
CA LEU A 135 16.93 5.71 11.08
C LEU A 135 15.45 5.66 10.69
N ILE A 136 14.69 6.67 11.08
CA ILE A 136 13.30 6.85 10.68
C ILE A 136 13.28 7.99 9.65
N GLY A 137 13.10 7.64 8.39
CA GLY A 137 12.84 8.62 7.34
C GLY A 137 11.35 8.89 7.22
N LEU A 138 10.95 10.17 7.10
CA LEU A 138 9.66 10.50 6.52
C LEU A 138 9.72 10.10 5.05
N GLN A 139 9.17 8.94 4.73
CA GLN A 139 9.02 8.50 3.35
C GLN A 139 8.11 9.52 2.65
N LYS A 140 8.66 10.35 1.75
CA LYS A 140 7.83 11.13 0.83
C LYS A 140 7.29 10.15 -0.20
N SER A 141 6.21 9.44 0.13
CA SER A 141 5.46 8.60 -0.81
C SER A 141 4.87 9.50 -1.89
N THR A 142 5.66 9.78 -2.91
CA THR A 142 5.16 10.33 -4.15
C THR A 142 4.33 9.22 -4.78
N ASN A 143 3.02 9.28 -4.62
CA ASN A 143 2.09 8.38 -5.30
C ASN A 143 2.37 8.47 -6.80
N VAL A 144 3.06 7.48 -7.34
CA VAL A 144 3.19 7.25 -8.79
C VAL A 144 1.86 6.67 -9.26
N SER A 145 0.83 7.51 -9.23
CA SER A 145 -0.42 7.26 -9.94
C SER A 145 -0.35 8.12 -11.20
N THR A 146 -0.42 7.47 -12.37
CA THR A 146 -0.48 8.03 -13.74
C THR A 146 0.82 8.05 -14.56
N ARG A 147 1.27 6.88 -15.02
CA ARG A 147 1.85 6.77 -16.38
C ARG A 147 1.75 5.33 -16.91
N GLY A 148 0.61 5.01 -17.51
CA GLY A 148 0.39 3.70 -18.11
C GLY A 148 -0.99 3.53 -18.75
N ALA A 149 -1.09 3.95 -20.01
CA ALA A 149 -2.06 3.52 -21.01
C ALA A 149 -3.52 3.98 -20.87
N THR A 150 -3.87 5.11 -21.50
CA THR A 150 -4.72 5.16 -22.72
C THR A 150 -5.06 6.63 -23.03
N ASN A 151 -4.93 7.00 -24.33
CA ASN A 151 -5.50 8.20 -24.98
C ASN A 151 -4.60 9.44 -25.23
N ASP A 152 -3.31 9.27 -25.48
CA ASP A 152 -2.46 10.37 -26.01
C ASP A 152 -2.31 10.34 -27.56
N ALA A 153 -3.35 9.89 -28.27
CA ALA A 153 -3.36 9.78 -29.74
C ALA A 153 -4.45 10.62 -30.42
N ILE A 154 -4.94 11.69 -29.78
CA ILE A 154 -5.95 12.59 -30.38
C ILE A 154 -5.63 14.10 -30.26
N ALA A 155 -4.42 14.50 -29.85
CA ALA A 155 -4.08 15.92 -29.69
C ALA A 155 -3.16 16.51 -30.76
N ASP A 156 -2.80 15.77 -31.82
CA ASP A 156 -1.85 16.23 -32.87
C ASP A 156 -2.53 16.61 -34.20
N VAL A 157 -3.74 17.17 -34.18
CA VAL A 157 -4.45 17.57 -35.44
C VAL A 157 -5.07 18.96 -35.45
N VAL A 158 -4.77 19.84 -34.49
CA VAL A 158 -5.30 21.21 -34.49
C VAL A 158 -4.18 22.23 -34.31
N GLU A 159 -3.20 22.19 -35.19
CA GLU A 159 -2.23 23.28 -35.39
C GLU A 159 -2.22 23.70 -36.87
N ALA A 160 -3.39 24.14 -37.34
CA ALA A 160 -3.51 24.78 -38.65
C ALA A 160 -4.76 25.68 -38.70
N ALA A 161 -4.73 26.83 -38.02
CA ALA A 161 -5.35 28.07 -38.46
C ALA A 161 -5.07 29.17 -37.42
N GLY A 162 -4.29 30.17 -37.81
CA GLY A 162 -4.01 31.32 -36.98
C GLY A 162 -5.27 32.11 -36.63
N THR A 163 -5.20 32.87 -35.54
CA THR A 163 -5.24 34.34 -35.57
C THR A 163 -5.15 34.84 -34.13
N ASN A 164 -4.09 35.60 -33.86
CA ASN A 164 -3.87 36.35 -32.65
C ASN A 164 -4.70 37.65 -32.69
N ILE A 165 -5.61 37.87 -31.72
CA ILE A 165 -6.09 39.21 -31.37
C ILE A 165 -6.55 39.32 -29.89
N ILE A 166 -5.70 39.97 -29.08
CA ILE A 166 -5.91 41.12 -28.14
C ILE A 166 -7.18 41.24 -27.26
N GLY A 167 -6.92 41.42 -25.94
CA GLY A 167 -7.62 42.32 -24.98
C GLY A 167 -8.86 41.75 -24.28
N ASP A 168 -9.27 42.10 -23.05
CA ASP A 168 -8.88 43.06 -22.03
C ASP A 168 -9.72 42.74 -20.75
N ALA A 169 -9.23 43.17 -19.58
CA ALA A 169 -9.97 43.46 -18.33
C ALA A 169 -10.72 42.39 -17.50
N ASP A 170 -10.25 42.27 -16.25
CA ASP A 170 -11.01 42.49 -15.00
C ASP A 170 -12.23 41.61 -14.66
N VAL A 171 -12.07 40.66 -13.72
CA VAL A 171 -13.08 40.40 -12.67
C VAL A 171 -12.38 39.93 -11.38
N ALA A 172 -12.25 40.85 -10.43
CA ALA A 172 -12.10 40.52 -9.02
C ALA A 172 -13.44 40.06 -8.40
N ALA A 173 -13.32 39.27 -7.33
CA ALA A 173 -14.27 39.07 -6.22
C ALA A 173 -14.97 37.69 -6.07
N THR A 174 -14.61 37.08 -4.94
CA THR A 174 -15.49 36.53 -3.89
C THR A 174 -16.08 35.12 -4.01
N SER A 175 -16.25 34.54 -2.81
CA SER A 175 -16.89 33.25 -2.45
C SER A 175 -15.92 32.06 -2.45
N GLY A 176 -15.53 31.47 -1.32
CA GLY A 176 -16.29 31.29 -0.08
C GLY A 176 -17.09 30.00 -0.16
N ALA A 177 -16.41 28.86 -0.05
CA ALA A 177 -17.04 27.56 0.12
C ALA A 177 -16.57 26.95 1.44
N VAL A 178 -17.42 27.17 2.45
CA VAL A 178 -17.45 26.53 3.75
C VAL A 178 -17.87 25.07 3.54
N ASN A 179 -17.09 24.11 4.02
CA ASN A 179 -17.60 22.75 4.24
C ASN A 179 -17.53 22.44 5.73
N ALA A 180 -18.71 22.10 6.27
CA ALA A 180 -19.00 21.80 7.64
C ALA A 180 -18.59 20.37 7.99
N ASN A 181 -17.98 20.17 9.15
CA ASN A 181 -18.31 19.03 9.99
C ASN A 181 -18.12 19.40 11.47
N THR A 182 -19.26 19.65 12.06
CA THR A 182 -19.53 19.81 13.48
C THR A 182 -19.49 18.43 14.15
N ALA A 183 -18.60 18.25 15.13
CA ALA A 183 -18.79 17.26 16.19
C ALA A 183 -18.03 17.70 17.46
N THR A 184 -18.80 18.25 18.40
CA THR A 184 -18.71 18.07 19.86
C THR A 184 -17.46 18.55 20.61
N MET A 185 -17.47 19.86 20.92
CA MET A 185 -17.50 20.48 22.26
C MET A 185 -16.56 19.98 23.37
N GLU A 186 -15.56 20.84 23.61
CA GLU A 186 -14.83 21.14 24.84
C GLU A 186 -15.70 21.18 26.12
N THR A 187 -15.16 20.55 27.17
CA THR A 187 -14.94 21.05 28.55
C THR A 187 -15.92 22.02 29.22
N ILE A 188 -16.32 21.68 30.46
CA ILE A 188 -16.55 22.62 31.57
C ILE A 188 -16.24 21.84 32.87
N SER A 189 -15.06 22.01 33.48
CA SER A 189 -14.69 23.02 34.52
C SER A 189 -14.91 22.49 35.96
N PRO A 190 -14.39 23.10 37.06
CA PRO A 190 -13.08 22.80 37.64
C PRO A 190 -13.12 22.50 39.17
N VAL A 191 -11.93 22.31 39.76
CA VAL A 191 -11.52 22.34 41.19
C VAL A 191 -12.48 23.05 42.16
N GLU A 192 -12.94 22.32 43.18
CA GLU A 192 -12.71 22.51 44.63
C GLU A 192 -12.87 21.16 45.36
#